data_AF-A0A3N5QH35-F1
#
_entry.id   AF-A0A3N5QH35-F1
#
_cell.length_a   1.000
_cell.length_b   1.000
_cell.length_c   1.000
_cell.angle_alpha   90.00
_cell.angle_beta   90.00
_cell.angle_gamma   90.00
#
_symmetry.space_group_name_H-M   'P 1'
#
loop_
_entity.id
_entity.type
_entity.pdbx_description
1 polymer ?
#
loop_
_entity_poly.entity_id
_entity_poly.type
_entity_poly.pdbx_seq_one_letter_code
_entity_poly.pdbx_strand_id
1 'polypeptide(L)' 'VSVAGKGASCHVGYRTCFYRRIPLGKGVKALEFTEKEKVFDPKVVYGDAPNPTKL' A
#
# COMPACT_ATOMS: atom_id res chain seq x y z
N VAL A 1 1.10 18.16 1.23
CA VAL A 1 2.11 17.53 0.36
C VAL A 1 1.43 17.05 -0.90
N SER A 2 1.87 17.53 -2.07
CA SER A 2 1.49 17.02 -3.38
C SER A 2 2.49 15.93 -3.80
N VAL A 3 1.99 14.83 -4.36
CA VAL A 3 2.82 13.74 -4.89
C VAL A 3 2.74 13.80 -6.41
N ALA A 4 3.89 13.99 -7.08
CA ALA A 4 3.96 14.01 -8.54
C ALA A 4 3.67 12.62 -9.15
N GLY A 5 3.29 12.56 -10.43
CA GLY A 5 2.94 11.31 -11.11
C GLY A 5 1.50 10.85 -10.82
N LYS A 6 1.26 9.53 -10.66
CA LYS A 6 -0.07 8.97 -10.37
C LYS A 6 -0.56 9.22 -8.92
N GLY A 7 0.03 10.17 -8.20
CA GLY A 7 -0.37 10.51 -6.83
C GLY A 7 -0.11 9.42 -5.78
N ALA A 8 0.78 8.46 -6.07
CA ALA A 8 1.07 7.33 -5.19
C ALA A 8 2.57 7.23 -4.89
N SER A 9 2.90 7.00 -3.62
CA SER A 9 4.27 6.71 -3.19
C SER A 9 4.53 5.22 -3.01
N CYS A 10 3.49 4.38 -2.98
CA CYS A 10 3.64 2.94 -2.85
C CYS A 10 3.42 2.22 -4.19
N HIS A 11 4.33 1.31 -4.54
CA HIS A 11 4.26 0.51 -5.77
C HIS A 11 3.05 -0.45 -5.81
N VAL A 12 2.43 -0.76 -4.66
CA VAL A 12 1.22 -1.61 -4.63
C VAL A 12 -0.10 -0.84 -4.85
N GLY A 13 -0.01 0.48 -5.09
CA GLY A 13 -1.15 1.33 -5.45
C GLY A 13 -1.57 2.35 -4.39
N TYR A 14 -1.02 2.33 -3.18
CA TYR A 14 -1.42 3.25 -2.10
C TYR A 14 -0.76 4.63 -2.21
N ARG A 15 -1.43 5.63 -1.64
CA ARG A 15 -0.93 7.01 -1.64
C ARG A 15 0.37 7.11 -0.86
N THR A 16 0.44 6.43 0.28
CA THR A 16 1.65 6.34 1.13
C THR A 16 2.16 4.90 1.26
N CYS A 17 3.46 4.73 1.50
CA CYS A 17 4.02 3.44 1.89
C CYS A 17 3.51 2.96 3.25
N PHE A 18 3.09 3.88 4.12
CA PHE A 18 2.56 3.58 5.46
C PHE A 18 1.08 3.22 5.45
N TYR A 19 0.63 2.45 4.45
CA TYR A 19 -0.77 2.05 4.27
C TYR A 19 -1.24 0.96 5.25
N ARG A 20 -0.32 0.42 6.07
CA ARG A 20 -0.59 -0.55 7.14
C ARG A 20 0.11 -0.14 8.42
N ARG A 21 -0.50 -0.45 9.57
CA ARG A 21 0.05 -0.22 10.92
C ARG A 21 -0.13 -1.43 11.82
N ILE A 22 0.65 -1.48 12.89
CA ILE A 22 0.51 -2.46 13.96
C ILE A 22 -0.45 -1.88 15.03
N PRO A 23 -1.58 -2.53 15.35
CA PRO A 23 -2.40 -2.12 16.48
C PRO A 23 -1.71 -2.44 17.81
N LEU A 24 -1.56 -1.44 18.68
CA LEU A 24 -0.99 -1.62 20.02
C LEU A 24 -2.06 -2.14 21.00
N GLY A 25 -1.66 -2.98 21.96
CA GLY A 25 -2.50 -3.39 23.09
C GLY A 25 -3.36 -4.66 22.90
N LYS A 26 -3.47 -5.20 21.68
CA LYS A 26 -4.02 -6.55 21.43
C LYS A 26 -2.91 -7.34 20.76
N GLY A 27 -2.60 -8.54 21.28
CA GLY A 27 -1.55 -9.40 20.69
C GLY A 27 -1.63 -9.37 19.17
N VAL A 28 -0.52 -9.03 18.51
CA VAL A 28 -0.52 -8.66 17.08
C VAL A 28 -0.90 -9.88 16.24
N LYS A 29 -2.16 -9.96 15.81
CA LYS A 29 -2.66 -11.03 14.94
C LYS A 29 -2.68 -10.64 13.46
N ALA A 30 -2.86 -9.36 13.17
CA ALA A 30 -2.88 -8.83 11.80
C ALA A 30 -2.52 -7.33 11.78
N LEU A 31 -1.97 -6.88 10.65
CA LEU A 31 -1.77 -5.45 10.39
C LEU A 31 -3.11 -4.79 10.04
N GLU A 32 -3.32 -3.57 10.52
CA GLU A 32 -4.49 -2.76 10.17
C GLU A 32 -4.16 -1.85 8.99
N PHE A 33 -5.07 -1.77 8.01
CA PHE A 33 -4.94 -0.83 6.91
C PHE A 33 -5.30 0.59 7.37
N THR A 34 -4.39 1.53 7.15
CA THR A 34 -4.60 2.96 7.39
C THR A 34 -5.19 3.66 6.16
N GLU A 35 -4.92 3.12 4.97
CA GLU A 35 -5.52 3.55 3.71
C GLU A 35 -6.34 2.41 3.11
N LYS A 36 -7.61 2.68 2.83
CA LYS A 36 -8.54 1.67 2.27
C LYS A 36 -8.51 1.63 0.75
N GLU A 37 -8.19 2.76 0.13
CA GLU A 37 -8.29 2.94 -1.31
C GLU A 37 -6.90 3.00 -1.94
N LYS A 38 -6.81 2.40 -3.14
CA LYS A 38 -5.64 2.53 -4.00
C LYS A 38 -5.85 3.68 -4.97
N VAL A 39 -4.80 4.46 -5.17
CA VAL A 39 -4.75 5.56 -6.15
C VAL A 39 -4.55 5.02 -7.57
N PHE A 40 -3.94 3.85 -7.72
CA PHE A 40 -3.84 3.14 -8.99
C PHE A 40 -3.87 1.62 -8.81
N ASP A 41 -4.24 0.90 -9.86
CA ASP A 41 -4.18 -0.56 -9.88
C ASP A 41 -2.78 -1.03 -10.34
N PRO A 42 -1.98 -1.70 -9.47
CA PRO A 42 -0.68 -2.22 -9.86
C PRO A 42 -0.77 -3.31 -10.94
N LYS A 43 -1.88 -4.04 -11.08
CA LYS A 43 -2.05 -5.01 -12.17
C LYS A 43 -2.14 -4.31 -13.52
N VAL A 44 -2.80 -3.17 -13.58
CA VAL A 44 -2.91 -2.38 -14.82
C VAL A 44 -1.56 -1.73 -15.16
N VAL A 45 -0.77 -1.34 -14.16
CA VAL A 45 0.52 -0.65 -14.38
C VAL A 45 1.69 -1.61 -14.60
N TYR A 46 1.72 -2.73 -13.90
CA TYR A 46 2.85 -3.67 -13.89
C TYR A 46 2.52 -5.06 -14.45
N GLY A 47 1.26 -5.32 -14.85
CA GLY A 47 0.83 -6.61 -15.38
C GLY A 47 1.04 -7.73 -14.38
N ASP A 48 1.78 -8.75 -14.81
CA ASP A 48 2.08 -9.95 -14.04
C ASP A 48 3.39 -9.86 -13.24
N ALA A 49 4.00 -8.67 -13.15
CA ALA A 49 5.22 -8.49 -12.38
C ALA A 49 5.00 -8.89 -10.92
N PRO A 50 5.93 -9.66 -10.32
CA PRO A 50 5.77 -10.13 -8.95
C PRO A 50 5.80 -8.95 -7.98
N ASN A 51 4.95 -9.00 -6.94
CA ASN A 51 4.98 -8.00 -5.88
C ASN A 51 6.25 -8.19 -5.03
N PRO A 52 7.19 -7.22 -5.01
CA PRO A 52 8.46 -7.36 -4.31
C PRO A 52 8.32 -7.34 -2.78
N THR A 53 7.14 -7.00 -2.24
CA THR A 53 6.85 -6.95 -0.80
C THR A 53 5.90 -8.05 -0.33
N LYS A 54 5.69 -9.07 -1.16
CA LYS A 54 4.95 -10.27 -0.77
C LYS A 54 5.84 -11.09 0.19
N LEU A 55 5.35 -11.31 1.41
CA LEU A 55 5.96 -12.21 2.41
C LEU A 55 5.46 -13.64 2.22
#